data_AF-A0A2A2CIN0-F1
#
_entry.id   AF-A0A2A2CIN0-F1
#
_cell.length_a   1.000
_cell.length_b   1.000
_cell.length_c   1.000
_cell.angle_alpha   90.00
_cell.angle_beta   90.00
_cell.angle_gamma   90.00
#
_symmetry.space_group_name_H-M   'P 1'
#
loop_
_entity.id
_entity.type
_entity.pdbx_description
1 polymer ?
#
loop_
_entity_poly.entity_id
_entity_poly.type
_entity_poly.pdbx_seq_one_letter_code
_entity_poly.pdbx_strand_id
1 'polypeptide(L)'
;MIDFERMSKEENIADVIAFLVRKEGGFGYPQMDRFFSRHNFSVIESGEFMRVFEQLCQAGIVVLGDKMLVKKGPNWKEPQFVSDKKYGIS
;
A
#
# COMPACT_ATOMS: atom_id res chain seq x y z
N MET A 1 -5.83 -6.18 -16.51
CA MET A 1 -4.76 -6.47 -15.53
C MET A 1 -4.36 -5.14 -14.91
N ILE A 2 -4.12 -5.09 -13.60
CA ILE A 2 -3.80 -3.81 -12.95
C ILE A 2 -2.37 -3.38 -13.33
N ASP A 3 -2.21 -2.12 -13.74
CA ASP A 3 -0.91 -1.52 -14.03
C ASP A 3 -0.21 -1.08 -12.73
N PHE A 4 0.45 -2.04 -12.09
CA PHE A 4 1.13 -1.82 -10.81
C PHE A 4 2.36 -0.92 -10.93
N GLU A 5 3.04 -0.90 -12.08
CA GLU A 5 4.20 -0.05 -12.28
C GLU A 5 3.78 1.41 -12.27
N ARG A 6 2.80 1.80 -13.09
CA ARG A 6 2.28 3.17 -13.09
C ARG A 6 1.67 3.55 -11.75
N MET A 7 0.83 2.69 -11.17
CA MET A 7 0.23 2.94 -9.85
C MET A 7 1.30 3.25 -8.79
N SER A 8 2.36 2.44 -8.72
CA SER A 8 3.40 2.60 -7.70
C SER A 8 4.24 3.87 -7.86
N LYS A 9 4.30 4.43 -9.08
CA LYS A 9 5.14 5.59 -9.43
C LYS A 9 4.35 6.90 -9.48
N GLU A 10 3.07 6.86 -9.84
CA GLU A 10 2.21 8.04 -10.03
C GLU A 10 1.39 8.39 -8.79
N GLU A 11 1.02 7.40 -7.95
CA GLU A 11 0.25 7.63 -6.72
C GLU A 11 1.17 7.77 -5.50
N ASN A 12 0.68 8.44 -4.45
CA ASN A 12 1.40 8.49 -3.18
C ASN A 12 1.49 7.09 -2.57
N ILE A 13 2.66 6.74 -2.04
CA ILE A 13 2.95 5.46 -1.37
C ILE A 13 1.94 5.14 -0.27
N ALA A 14 1.46 6.16 0.46
CA ALA A 14 0.42 5.99 1.47
C ALA A 14 -0.85 5.37 0.88
N ASP A 15 -1.30 5.90 -0.26
CA ASP A 15 -2.48 5.44 -0.97
C ASP A 15 -2.24 4.07 -1.63
N VAL A 16 -1.03 3.81 -2.12
CA VAL A 16 -0.64 2.50 -2.65
C VAL A 16 -0.69 1.43 -1.55
N ILE A 17 -0.15 1.71 -0.35
CA ILE A 17 -0.23 0.79 0.79
C ILE A 17 -1.70 0.56 1.20
N ALA A 18 -2.49 1.63 1.29
CA ALA A 18 -3.92 1.54 1.60
C ALA A 18 -4.68 0.68 0.57
N PHE A 19 -4.32 0.79 -0.71
CA PHE A 19 -4.84 -0.06 -1.78
C PHE A 19 -4.43 -1.53 -1.61
N LEU A 20 -3.16 -1.83 -1.28
CA LEU A 20 -2.69 -3.20 -1.14
C LEU A 20 -3.47 -3.97 -0.06
N VAL A 21 -3.84 -3.29 1.04
CA VAL A 21 -4.62 -3.88 2.14
C VAL A 21 -6.14 -3.82 1.94
N ARG A 22 -6.65 -3.33 0.80
CA ARG A 22 -8.09 -3.06 0.60
C ARG A 22 -8.97 -4.31 0.65
N LYS A 23 -8.40 -5.50 0.45
CA LYS A 23 -9.15 -6.77 0.51
C LYS A 23 -9.23 -7.24 1.97
N GLU A 24 -10.34 -7.89 2.33
CA GLU A 24 -10.58 -8.39 3.70
C GLU A 24 -9.48 -9.32 4.23
N GLY A 25 -8.76 -10.01 3.33
CA GLY A 25 -7.62 -10.85 3.68
C GLY A 25 -6.36 -10.08 4.10
N GLY A 26 -6.31 -8.76 3.94
CA GLY A 26 -5.12 -7.95 4.16
C GLY A 26 -4.01 -8.22 3.13
N PHE A 27 -2.80 -7.81 3.47
CA PHE A 27 -1.61 -8.00 2.64
C PHE A 27 -0.36 -8.12 3.52
N GLY A 28 0.55 -9.04 3.22
CA GLY A 28 1.73 -9.25 4.06
C GLY A 28 2.74 -8.11 3.93
N TYR A 29 3.33 -7.66 5.03
CA TYR A 29 4.41 -6.66 4.99
C TYR A 29 5.58 -7.08 4.08
N PRO A 30 6.07 -8.35 4.10
CA PRO A 30 7.09 -8.82 3.15
C PRO A 30 6.61 -8.90 1.69
N GLN A 31 5.29 -8.90 1.45
CA GLN A 31 4.74 -8.80 0.10
C GLN A 31 4.71 -7.33 -0.35
N MET A 32 4.48 -6.37 0.54
CA MET A 32 4.56 -4.93 0.22
C MET A 32 5.99 -4.53 -0.14
N ASP A 33 6.96 -4.95 0.67
CA ASP A 33 8.38 -4.73 0.41
C ASP A 33 8.79 -5.24 -0.99
N ARG A 34 8.40 -6.50 -1.30
CA ARG A 34 8.61 -7.08 -2.63
C ARG A 34 7.86 -6.36 -3.75
N PHE A 35 6.68 -5.82 -3.47
CA PHE A 35 5.89 -5.05 -4.43
C PHE A 35 6.64 -3.78 -4.83
N PHE A 36 7.07 -2.97 -3.86
CA PHE A 36 7.83 -1.76 -4.14
C PHE A 36 9.21 -2.07 -4.72
N SER A 37 9.89 -3.11 -4.25
CA SER A 37 11.18 -3.54 -4.83
C SER A 37 11.07 -3.83 -6.34
N ARG A 38 9.92 -4.36 -6.80
CA ARG A 38 9.70 -4.68 -8.21
C ARG A 38 9.24 -3.48 -9.04
N HIS A 39 8.35 -2.66 -8.49
CA HIS A 39 7.62 -1.66 -9.28
C HIS A 39 8.10 -0.22 -9.05
N ASN A 40 8.68 0.07 -7.88
CA ASN A 40 9.21 1.38 -7.53
C ASN A 40 10.36 1.26 -6.51
N PHE A 41 11.53 0.78 -6.95
CA PHE A 41 12.66 0.46 -6.08
C PHE A 41 13.20 1.66 -5.29
N SER A 42 13.07 2.89 -5.81
CA SER A 42 13.53 4.10 -5.11
C SER A 42 12.84 4.31 -3.76
N VAL A 43 11.61 3.81 -3.60
CA VAL A 43 10.85 3.85 -2.34
C VAL A 43 11.46 2.92 -1.28
N ILE A 44 12.08 1.83 -1.71
CA ILE A 44 12.83 0.92 -0.84
C ILE A 44 14.22 1.49 -0.56
N GLU A 45 14.94 1.91 -1.60
CA GLU A 45 16.31 2.45 -1.49
C GLU A 45 16.39 3.67 -0.57
N SER A 46 15.41 4.55 -0.62
CA SER A 46 15.34 5.76 0.22
C SER A 46 14.86 5.50 1.66
N GLY A 47 14.40 4.29 1.98
CA GLY A 47 13.74 3.96 3.26
C GLY A 47 12.35 4.60 3.42
N GLU A 48 11.80 5.20 2.36
CA GLU A 48 10.49 5.85 2.39
C GLU A 48 9.36 4.88 2.72
N PHE A 49 9.42 3.65 2.19
CA PHE A 49 8.42 2.61 2.50
C PHE A 49 8.23 2.43 4.00
N MET A 50 9.32 2.21 4.73
CA MET A 50 9.30 1.95 6.17
C MET A 50 8.73 3.15 6.94
N ARG A 51 9.21 4.36 6.63
CA ARG A 51 8.77 5.61 7.27
C ARG A 51 7.29 5.88 7.04
N VAL A 52 6.81 5.75 5.80
CA VAL A 52 5.38 5.94 5.49
C VAL A 52 4.53 4.87 6.15
N PHE A 53 4.97 3.61 6.12
CA PHE A 53 4.25 2.52 6.78
C PHE A 53 4.06 2.76 8.29
N GLU A 54 5.11 3.21 8.99
CA GLU A 54 5.02 3.56 10.41
C GLU A 54 4.02 4.69 10.66
N GLN A 55 4.02 5.73 9.82
CA GLN A 55 3.07 6.83 9.90
C GLN A 55 1.63 6.34 9.69
N LEU A 56 1.40 5.43 8.75
CA LEU A 56 0.07 4.84 8.52
C LEU A 56 -0.41 3.99 9.69
N CYS A 57 0.49 3.26 10.35
CA CYS A 57 0.19 2.53 11.58
C CYS A 57 -0.21 3.49 12.71
N GLN A 58 0.58 4.54 12.93
CA GLN A 58 0.31 5.57 13.95
C GLN A 58 -1.01 6.30 13.69
N ALA A 59 -1.31 6.59 12.43
CA ALA A 59 -2.56 7.22 12.01
C ALA A 59 -3.77 6.26 12.04
N GLY A 60 -3.58 4.97 12.33
CA GLY A 60 -4.64 3.97 12.33
C GLY A 60 -5.23 3.71 10.94
N ILE A 61 -4.51 4.04 9.86
CA ILE A 61 -4.93 3.75 8.48
C ILE A 61 -4.71 2.27 8.18
N VAL A 62 -3.63 1.69 8.70
CA VAL A 62 -3.34 0.26 8.62
C VAL A 62 -2.99 -0.28 10.00
N VAL A 63 -3.13 -1.59 10.18
CA VAL A 63 -2.74 -2.29 11.42
C VAL A 63 -1.87 -3.48 11.04
N LEU A 64 -0.71 -3.59 11.68
CA LEU A 64 0.16 -4.77 11.61
C LEU A 64 -0.32 -5.79 12.65
N GLY A 65 -0.77 -6.95 12.18
CA GLY A 65 -1.21 -8.06 13.02
C GLY A 65 -0.23 -9.24 13.01
N ASP A 66 -0.73 -10.40 13.41
CA ASP A 66 0.04 -11.63 13.48
C ASP A 66 0.69 -12.01 12.14
N LYS A 67 1.86 -12.67 12.22
CA LYS A 67 2.61 -13.17 11.06
C LYS A 67 2.87 -12.08 10.00
N MET A 68 3.06 -10.83 10.44
CA MET A 68 3.31 -9.67 9.57
C MET A 68 2.18 -9.38 8.58
N LEU A 69 0.95 -9.80 8.89
CA LEU A 69 -0.22 -9.49 8.07
C LEU A 69 -0.69 -8.06 8.34
N VAL A 70 -0.75 -7.24 7.30
CA VAL A 70 -1.25 -5.87 7.40
C VAL A 70 -2.71 -5.83 6.95
N LYS A 71 -3.57 -5.21 7.76
CA LYS A 71 -5.01 -5.04 7.48
C LYS A 71 -5.39 -3.56 7.49
N LYS A 72 -6.61 -3.28 7.02
CA LYS A 72 -7.26 -1.96 7.21
C LYS A 72 -7.30 -1.62 8.70
N GLY A 73 -6.91 -0.40 9.02
CA GLY A 73 -7.12 0.16 10.35
C GLY A 73 -8.46 0.91 10.47
N PRO A 74 -8.79 1.40 11.67
CA PRO A 74 -10.06 2.10 11.92
C PRO A 74 -10.24 3.39 11.11
N ASN A 75 -9.14 4.03 10.69
CA ASN A 75 -9.16 5.27 9.91
C ASN A 75 -8.92 5.02 8.41
N TRP A 76 -8.92 3.76 7.97
CA TRP A 76 -8.74 3.42 6.57
C TRP A 76 -9.85 4.04 5.71
N LYS A 77 -9.46 4.60 4.57
CA LYS A 77 -10.36 5.09 3.53
C LYS A 77 -9.89 4.59 2.18
N GLU A 78 -10.84 4.44 1.26
CA GLU A 78 -10.53 4.01 -0.10
C GLU A 78 -9.73 5.10 -0.83
N PRO A 79 -8.57 4.78 -1.43
CA PRO A 79 -7.82 5.73 -2.24
C PRO A 79 -8.60 6.21 -3.45
N GLN A 80 -8.48 7.50 -3.78
CA GLN A 80 -9.28 8.13 -4.84
C GLN A 80 -9.13 7.42 -6.21
N PHE A 81 -7.91 6.97 -6.55
CA PHE A 81 -7.66 6.31 -7.83
C PHE A 81 -8.41 4.98 -8.01
N VAL A 82 -8.86 4.36 -6.91
CA VAL A 82 -9.72 3.17 -6.95
C VAL A 82 -11.11 3.55 -7.42
N SER A 83 -11.70 4.60 -6.84
CA SER A 83 -12.99 5.17 -7.24
C SER A 83 -12.97 5.66 -8.68
N ASP A 84 -11.85 6.25 -9.10
CA ASP A 84 -11.64 6.74 -10.46
C ASP A 84 -11.38 5.61 -11.47
N LYS A 85 -11.28 4.35 -11.02
CA LYS A 85 -10.99 3.16 -11.85
C LYS A 85 -9.70 3.31 -12.68
N LYS A 86 -8.69 4.00 -12.13
CA LYS A 86 -7.38 4.12 -12.78
C LYS A 86 -6.67 2.77 -12.84
N TYR A 87 -5.64 2.68 -13.69
CA TYR A 87 -4.72 1.54 -13.78
C TYR A 87 -5.38 0.20 -14.08
N GLY A 88 -6.61 0.19 -14.63
CA GLY A 88 -7.34 -1.05 -14.92
C GLY A 88 -7.96 -1.73 -13.70
N ILE A 89 -8.22 -0.97 -12.63
CA ILE A 89 -8.99 -1.42 -11.47
C ILE A 89 -10.48 -1.50 -11.86
N SER A 90 -11.09 -2.66 -11.59
CA SER A 90 -12.51 -2.97 -11.82
C SER A 90 -13.23 -3.29 -10.52
#